data_AF-A0A0R2RUY5-F1
#
_entry.id   AF-A0A0R2RUY5-F1
#
_cell.length_a   1.000
_cell.length_b   1.000
_cell.length_c   1.000
_cell.angle_alpha   90.00
_cell.angle_beta   90.00
_cell.angle_gamma   90.00
#
_symmetry.space_group_name_H-M   'P 1'
#
loop_
_entity.id
_entity.type
_entity.pdbx_description
1 polymer ?
#
loop_
_entity_poly.entity_id
_entity_poly.type
_entity_poly.pdbx_seq_one_letter_code
_entity_poly.pdbx_strand_id
1 'polypeptide(L)'
;MLDLGNKPLNQFKMKQLLYLCSGVLLWSCGPNSLTESEVSEFAITYIESQVGGEDAVEDYIAGISETAMIWNNPVWKNKPKTFDASNVDGRVFYEDSIKVTLHDVYMMHDHANVMGTIQWYVMGTNTYYRNFSGIVTKHNGQLQWERFVGADHSQLADGFVWPSTEISGGDQAFRAMRQAMMNLDHDRALAMSDSLVEADPNWASAHLGQLQYYWFKKDVDGLAAAKAAALSKLDHASRAEEHLIRSYDPDREIRIQELRSAMMFAPNDPMIRIWYAFNETDKELARDVVQLAWNRLPQNGAVNNMMGYLYMDHLKDMDKAQLHFELFIRANPDVTNAYDSYGDFYVAQGNNVKAKEMYLKAYEMDNSWTASKEKAEALK
;
A
#
# COMPACT_ATOMS: atom_id res chain seq x y z
N MET A 1 9.63 -12.49 -58.73
CA MET A 1 9.45 -11.53 -57.62
C MET A 1 9.15 -12.37 -56.39
N LEU A 2 10.18 -12.92 -55.77
CA LEU A 2 11.01 -12.39 -54.68
C LEU A 2 10.60 -13.09 -53.38
N ASP A 3 11.34 -14.16 -53.16
CA ASP A 3 11.62 -14.93 -51.96
C ASP A 3 11.67 -14.09 -50.67
N LEU A 4 10.86 -14.46 -49.67
CA LEU A 4 10.91 -13.91 -48.31
C LEU A 4 11.63 -14.90 -47.41
N GLY A 5 12.95 -14.85 -47.48
CA GLY A 5 13.85 -15.59 -46.61
C GLY A 5 13.79 -15.13 -45.16
N ASN A 6 13.89 -16.13 -44.27
CA ASN A 6 14.26 -16.05 -42.86
C ASN A 6 15.19 -14.89 -42.51
N LYS A 7 14.85 -14.14 -41.45
CA LYS A 7 15.83 -13.36 -40.67
C LYS A 7 15.78 -13.78 -39.19
N PRO A 8 16.92 -14.10 -38.57
CA PRO A 8 16.99 -14.48 -37.16
C PRO A 8 17.13 -13.28 -36.21
N LEU A 9 16.81 -13.59 -34.96
CA LEU A 9 16.91 -12.84 -33.69
C LEU A 9 17.99 -11.74 -33.60
N ASN A 10 17.55 -10.60 -33.06
CA ASN A 10 18.37 -9.49 -32.59
C ASN A 10 19.42 -9.95 -31.56
N GLN A 11 20.69 -9.79 -31.90
CA GLN A 11 21.80 -9.83 -30.96
C GLN A 11 21.89 -8.49 -30.20
N PHE A 12 21.86 -8.57 -28.87
CA PHE A 12 22.22 -7.48 -27.97
C PHE A 12 23.63 -6.98 -28.27
N LYS A 13 23.77 -5.70 -28.66
CA LYS A 13 25.06 -5.02 -28.74
C LYS A 13 25.46 -4.51 -27.36
N MET A 14 26.48 -5.12 -26.77
CA MET A 14 27.29 -4.51 -25.71
C MET A 14 27.88 -3.19 -26.23
N LYS A 15 27.60 -2.08 -25.56
CA LYS A 15 28.32 -0.81 -25.76
C LYS A 15 29.66 -0.91 -25.04
N GLN A 16 30.75 -0.82 -25.79
CA GLN A 16 32.10 -0.63 -25.25
C GLN A 16 32.21 0.81 -24.71
N LEU A 17 32.51 0.95 -23.41
CA LEU A 17 32.89 2.22 -22.79
C LEU A 17 34.36 2.54 -23.17
N LEU A 18 34.58 3.65 -23.89
CA LEU A 18 35.90 4.25 -24.04
C LEU A 18 36.17 5.16 -22.83
N TYR A 19 37.22 4.85 -22.06
CA TYR A 19 37.77 5.76 -21.06
C TYR A 19 38.67 6.80 -21.75
N LEU A 20 38.28 8.08 -21.71
CA LEU A 20 39.17 9.21 -21.96
C LEU A 20 39.71 9.74 -20.63
N CYS A 21 40.97 9.46 -20.34
CA CYS A 21 41.71 10.09 -19.24
C CYS A 21 42.04 11.54 -19.60
N SER A 22 41.34 12.49 -19.00
CA SER A 22 41.76 13.90 -18.93
C SER A 22 42.29 14.16 -17.52
N GLY A 23 43.59 14.39 -17.38
CA GLY A 23 44.22 14.66 -16.09
C GLY A 23 43.78 15.99 -15.48
N VAL A 24 43.25 15.92 -14.25
CA VAL A 24 43.05 17.09 -13.38
C VAL A 24 43.96 16.91 -12.16
N LEU A 25 44.69 17.98 -11.84
CA LEU A 25 45.60 18.10 -10.70
C LEU A 25 44.86 17.81 -9.38
N LEU A 26 45.24 16.71 -8.71
CA LEU A 26 44.73 16.34 -7.39
C LEU A 26 45.48 17.11 -6.30
N TRP A 27 44.78 18.00 -5.63
CA TRP A 27 45.08 18.33 -4.24
C TRP A 27 44.69 17.11 -3.40
N SER A 28 45.65 16.49 -2.73
CA SER A 28 45.41 15.30 -1.91
C SER A 28 44.63 15.68 -0.64
N CYS A 29 43.31 15.54 -0.68
CA CYS A 29 42.55 15.30 0.54
C CYS A 29 42.72 13.82 0.93
N GLY A 30 42.84 13.54 2.23
CA GLY A 30 43.19 12.21 2.75
C GLY A 30 42.22 11.08 2.33
N PRO A 31 42.54 9.81 2.65
CA PRO A 31 41.80 8.62 2.18
C PRO A 31 40.30 8.55 2.55
N ASN A 32 39.81 9.50 3.35
CA ASN A 32 38.41 9.60 3.80
C ASN A 32 37.69 10.87 3.30
N SER A 33 38.25 11.63 2.35
CA SER A 33 37.57 12.85 1.89
C SER A 33 36.37 12.52 1.01
N LEU A 34 35.21 13.00 1.43
CA LEU A 34 33.94 12.84 0.73
C LEU A 34 33.81 13.88 -0.38
N THR A 35 33.46 13.47 -1.60
CA THR A 35 33.15 14.41 -2.69
C THR A 35 31.64 14.52 -2.93
N GLU A 36 31.18 15.69 -3.38
CA GLU A 36 29.77 15.92 -3.72
C GLU A 36 29.28 14.96 -4.83
N SER A 37 30.14 14.64 -5.80
CA SER A 37 29.83 13.69 -6.87
C SER A 37 29.61 12.27 -6.33
N GLU A 38 30.50 11.78 -5.47
CA GLU A 38 30.35 10.45 -4.84
C GLU A 38 29.06 10.37 -4.00
N VAL A 39 28.75 11.43 -3.24
CA VAL A 39 27.52 11.50 -2.43
C VAL A 39 26.27 11.54 -3.29
N SER A 40 26.28 12.34 -4.35
CA SER A 40 25.14 12.48 -5.26
C SER A 40 24.87 11.17 -6.00
N GLU A 41 25.93 10.54 -6.51
CA GLU A 41 25.84 9.25 -7.18
C GLU A 41 25.35 8.17 -6.23
N PHE A 42 25.89 8.08 -5.01
CA PHE A 42 25.41 7.17 -3.98
C PHE A 42 23.93 7.41 -3.68
N ALA A 43 23.53 8.64 -3.33
CA ALA A 43 22.17 8.93 -2.92
C ALA A 43 21.12 8.62 -3.99
N ILE A 44 21.47 8.78 -5.28
CA ILE A 44 20.61 8.39 -6.39
C ILE A 44 20.63 6.88 -6.58
N THR A 45 21.81 6.30 -6.85
CA THR A 45 21.93 4.90 -7.27
C THR A 45 21.50 3.92 -6.18
N TYR A 46 21.84 4.20 -4.91
CA TYR A 46 21.45 3.38 -3.76
C TYR A 46 19.93 3.32 -3.57
N ILE A 47 19.20 4.40 -3.86
CA ILE A 47 17.73 4.41 -3.74
C ILE A 47 17.09 3.83 -5.01
N GLU A 48 17.62 4.16 -6.20
CA GLU A 48 17.07 3.67 -7.46
C GLU A 48 17.28 2.16 -7.66
N SER A 49 18.26 1.55 -6.97
CA SER A 49 18.48 0.10 -6.97
C SER A 49 17.53 -0.69 -6.06
N GLN A 50 16.64 -0.03 -5.30
CA GLN A 50 15.71 -0.68 -4.36
C GLN A 50 14.50 -1.30 -5.07
N VAL A 51 14.75 -2.12 -6.09
CA VAL A 51 13.78 -2.81 -6.93
C VAL A 51 14.22 -4.24 -7.19
N GLY A 52 13.30 -5.13 -7.56
CA GLY A 52 13.64 -6.53 -7.89
C GLY A 52 13.49 -7.50 -6.72
N GLY A 53 12.78 -7.11 -5.67
CA GLY A 53 12.46 -8.01 -4.57
C GLY A 53 13.67 -8.36 -3.71
N GLU A 54 13.88 -9.65 -3.51
CA GLU A 54 14.91 -10.16 -2.58
C GLU A 54 16.34 -9.75 -2.98
N ASP A 55 16.58 -9.60 -4.28
CA ASP A 55 17.89 -9.20 -4.82
C ASP A 55 18.33 -7.81 -4.35
N ALA A 56 17.41 -6.95 -3.91
CA ALA A 56 17.71 -5.60 -3.42
C ALA A 56 18.05 -5.54 -1.91
N VAL A 57 17.76 -6.59 -1.14
CA VAL A 57 17.80 -6.56 0.33
C VAL A 57 19.21 -6.33 0.86
N GLU A 58 20.20 -7.05 0.33
CA GLU A 58 21.59 -6.99 0.80
C GLU A 58 22.18 -5.58 0.59
N ASP A 59 22.06 -5.04 -0.62
CA ASP A 59 22.57 -3.73 -0.99
C ASP A 59 21.84 -2.60 -0.24
N TYR A 60 20.53 -2.74 -0.02
CA TYR A 60 19.75 -1.82 0.81
C TYR A 60 20.29 -1.77 2.25
N ILE A 61 20.46 -2.92 2.90
CA ILE A 61 20.96 -2.96 4.27
C ILE A 61 22.40 -2.41 4.34
N ALA A 62 23.26 -2.76 3.37
CA ALA A 62 24.66 -2.35 3.34
C ALA A 62 24.84 -0.82 3.25
N GLY A 63 23.92 -0.11 2.59
CA GLY A 63 23.96 1.36 2.49
C GLY A 63 23.36 2.10 3.69
N ILE A 64 22.96 1.41 4.76
CA ILE A 64 22.47 2.02 6.00
C ILE A 64 23.44 1.69 7.13
N SER A 65 23.84 2.70 7.89
CA SER A 65 24.68 2.50 9.08
C SER A 65 23.93 1.68 10.14
N GLU A 66 24.63 0.79 10.84
CA GLU A 66 24.06 0.02 11.97
C GLU A 66 23.53 0.94 13.08
N THR A 67 24.05 2.16 13.18
CA THR A 67 23.61 3.18 14.15
C THR A 67 22.70 4.24 13.54
N ALA A 68 22.23 4.03 12.31
CA ALA A 68 21.42 5.01 11.61
C ALA A 68 20.14 5.34 12.39
N MET A 69 19.82 6.63 12.48
CA MET A 69 18.56 7.09 13.06
C MET A 69 17.60 7.49 11.93
N ILE A 70 16.45 6.82 11.90
CA ILE A 70 15.45 6.98 10.86
C ILE A 70 14.19 7.60 11.47
N TRP A 71 13.66 8.63 10.82
CA TRP A 71 12.40 9.27 11.19
C TRP A 71 11.42 9.26 10.01
N ASN A 72 10.57 8.24 9.98
CA ASN A 72 9.54 8.10 8.97
C ASN A 72 8.25 8.80 9.42
N ASN A 73 7.72 9.66 8.56
CA ASN A 73 6.45 10.35 8.69
C ASN A 73 6.27 11.08 10.03
N PRO A 74 7.10 12.11 10.30
CA PRO A 74 7.04 12.91 11.54
C PRO A 74 5.66 13.57 11.80
N VAL A 75 4.79 13.62 10.79
CA VAL A 75 3.40 14.07 10.92
C VAL A 75 2.61 13.29 11.97
N TRP A 76 2.94 12.02 12.21
CA TRP A 76 2.23 11.13 13.16
C TRP A 76 2.59 11.33 14.64
N LYS A 77 3.16 12.48 15.02
CA LYS A 77 3.62 12.77 16.41
C LYS A 77 4.45 11.61 17.01
N ASN A 78 5.31 11.02 16.19
CA ASN A 78 6.20 9.91 16.56
C ASN A 78 7.63 10.42 16.83
N LYS A 79 8.55 9.50 17.11
CA LYS A 79 9.97 9.79 17.39
C LYS A 79 10.87 9.04 16.42
N PRO A 80 12.08 9.56 16.10
CA PRO A 80 13.08 8.80 15.37
C PRO A 80 13.49 7.54 16.15
N LYS A 81 13.85 6.48 15.42
CA LYS A 81 14.33 5.21 15.97
C LYS A 81 15.59 4.73 15.25
N THR A 82 16.38 3.90 15.90
CA THR A 82 17.48 3.19 15.24
C THR A 82 16.90 2.29 14.14
N PHE A 83 17.59 2.22 13.00
CA PHE A 83 17.23 1.30 11.94
C PHE A 83 17.26 -0.16 12.45
N ASP A 84 16.27 -0.94 12.05
CA ASP A 84 16.15 -2.35 12.40
C ASP A 84 15.94 -3.14 11.11
N ALA A 85 16.98 -3.87 10.72
CA ALA A 85 16.98 -4.68 9.51
C ALA A 85 16.20 -5.99 9.66
N SER A 86 15.77 -6.38 10.87
CA SER A 86 15.19 -7.71 11.11
C SER A 86 13.88 -7.97 10.37
N ASN A 87 13.22 -6.92 9.91
CA ASN A 87 11.92 -6.97 9.22
C ASN A 87 12.01 -6.51 7.75
N VAL A 88 13.22 -6.43 7.19
CA VAL A 88 13.42 -6.08 5.78
C VAL A 88 13.57 -7.35 4.97
N ASP A 89 12.72 -7.52 3.96
CA ASP A 89 12.79 -8.58 2.97
C ASP A 89 12.31 -8.08 1.61
N GLY A 90 12.40 -8.91 0.57
CA GLY A 90 12.08 -8.55 -0.79
C GLY A 90 10.68 -7.99 -1.02
N ARG A 91 9.71 -8.22 -0.12
CA ARG A 91 8.32 -7.77 -0.30
C ARG A 91 8.19 -6.24 -0.33
N VAL A 92 9.15 -5.51 0.24
CA VAL A 92 9.11 -4.03 0.24
C VAL A 92 9.69 -3.40 -1.03
N PHE A 93 10.25 -4.19 -1.95
CA PHE A 93 10.89 -3.75 -3.19
C PHE A 93 10.11 -4.23 -4.43
N TYR A 94 8.79 -4.00 -4.42
CA TYR A 94 7.84 -4.55 -5.41
C TYR A 94 7.66 -3.67 -6.66
N GLU A 95 8.24 -2.47 -6.67
CA GLU A 95 8.15 -1.52 -7.77
C GLU A 95 9.08 -1.85 -8.95
N ASP A 96 8.69 -1.42 -10.14
CA ASP A 96 9.45 -1.65 -11.38
C ASP A 96 10.62 -0.67 -11.50
N SER A 97 10.47 0.54 -10.95
CA SER A 97 11.49 1.57 -10.96
C SER A 97 11.26 2.61 -9.87
N ILE A 98 12.35 3.24 -9.47
CA ILE A 98 12.36 4.36 -8.53
C ILE A 98 13.10 5.50 -9.21
N LYS A 99 12.64 6.74 -8.97
CA LYS A 99 13.28 7.95 -9.45
C LYS A 99 13.61 8.86 -8.30
N VAL A 100 14.89 9.22 -8.19
CA VAL A 100 15.38 10.20 -7.22
C VAL A 100 15.62 11.53 -7.91
N THR A 101 15.19 12.61 -7.27
CA THR A 101 15.61 13.97 -7.61
C THR A 101 16.24 14.59 -6.39
N LEU A 102 17.54 14.86 -6.45
CA LEU A 102 18.23 15.62 -5.42
C LEU A 102 17.92 17.11 -5.61
N HIS A 103 17.55 17.78 -4.53
CA HIS A 103 17.29 19.22 -4.51
C HIS A 103 18.44 20.00 -3.87
N ASP A 104 19.17 19.37 -2.95
CA ASP A 104 20.35 19.96 -2.31
C ASP A 104 21.32 18.88 -1.82
N VAL A 105 22.62 19.16 -1.94
CA VAL A 105 23.71 18.35 -1.38
C VAL A 105 24.68 19.31 -0.68
N TYR A 106 24.61 19.34 0.64
CA TYR A 106 25.43 20.23 1.46
C TYR A 106 26.59 19.47 2.11
N MET A 107 27.80 19.73 1.61
CA MET A 107 29.03 19.08 2.07
C MET A 107 29.52 19.66 3.40
N MET A 108 29.78 18.79 4.37
CA MET A 108 30.23 19.12 5.73
C MET A 108 31.46 18.29 6.11
N HIS A 109 32.60 18.58 5.47
CA HIS A 109 33.88 17.90 5.67
C HIS A 109 33.82 16.37 5.51
N ASP A 110 33.51 15.64 6.58
CA ASP A 110 33.47 14.17 6.67
C ASP A 110 32.07 13.57 6.41
N HIS A 111 31.05 14.41 6.28
CA HIS A 111 29.68 13.99 5.98
C HIS A 111 29.00 14.98 5.02
N ALA A 112 27.83 14.60 4.50
CA ALA A 112 27.00 15.46 3.67
C ALA A 112 25.54 15.37 4.08
N ASN A 113 24.83 16.50 4.08
CA ASN A 113 23.38 16.50 4.15
C ASN A 113 22.81 16.45 2.74
N VAL A 114 21.90 15.52 2.49
CA VAL A 114 21.28 15.31 1.18
C VAL A 114 19.78 15.49 1.32
N MET A 115 19.18 16.31 0.47
CA MET A 115 17.73 16.51 0.42
C MET A 115 17.20 16.23 -0.97
N GLY A 116 16.03 15.63 -1.04
CA GLY A 116 15.48 15.23 -2.32
C GLY A 116 14.03 14.76 -2.26
N THR A 117 13.58 14.28 -3.40
CA THR A 117 12.29 13.63 -3.59
C THR A 117 12.48 12.26 -4.23
N ILE A 118 11.69 11.29 -3.82
CA ILE A 118 11.71 9.93 -4.35
C ILE A 118 10.31 9.60 -4.87
N GLN A 119 10.25 9.00 -6.05
CA GLN A 119 9.02 8.53 -6.70
C GLN A 119 9.16 7.06 -7.06
N TRP A 120 8.16 6.25 -6.73
CA TRP A 120 8.13 4.81 -7.01
C TRP A 120 7.08 4.51 -8.08
N TYR A 121 7.37 3.54 -8.95
CA TYR A 121 6.53 3.26 -10.11
C TYR A 121 6.23 1.77 -10.28
N VAL A 122 4.94 1.47 -10.53
CA VAL A 122 4.48 0.17 -11.01
C VAL A 122 3.75 0.41 -12.33
N MET A 123 4.15 -0.30 -13.39
CA MET A 123 3.60 -0.18 -14.74
C MET A 123 3.54 1.28 -15.23
N GLY A 124 4.58 2.07 -14.93
CA GLY A 124 4.66 3.49 -15.28
C GLY A 124 3.77 4.43 -14.45
N THR A 125 3.01 3.89 -13.49
CA THR A 125 2.15 4.67 -12.59
C THR A 125 2.89 4.97 -11.29
N ASN A 126 2.91 6.25 -10.88
CA ASN A 126 3.51 6.67 -9.62
C ASN A 126 2.68 6.17 -8.43
N THR A 127 3.24 5.25 -7.64
CA THR A 127 2.61 4.64 -6.47
C THR A 127 3.08 5.25 -5.16
N TYR A 128 4.12 6.10 -5.16
CA TYR A 128 4.59 6.66 -3.90
C TYR A 128 5.42 7.91 -4.13
N TYR A 129 5.26 8.90 -3.24
CA TYR A 129 6.06 10.12 -3.29
C TYR A 129 6.53 10.50 -1.89
N ARG A 130 7.84 10.59 -1.73
CA ARG A 130 8.51 10.96 -0.48
C ARG A 130 9.37 12.21 -0.66
N ASN A 131 9.20 13.17 0.24
CA ASN A 131 10.22 14.18 0.51
C ASN A 131 11.21 13.59 1.53
N PHE A 132 12.51 13.77 1.35
CA PHE A 132 13.49 13.30 2.32
C PHE A 132 14.62 14.29 2.58
N SER A 133 15.23 14.13 3.75
CA SER A 133 16.55 14.69 4.10
C SER A 133 17.33 13.63 4.87
N GLY A 134 18.62 13.47 4.60
CA GLY A 134 19.47 12.51 5.29
C GLY A 134 20.90 13.00 5.42
N ILE A 135 21.69 12.25 6.19
CA ILE A 135 23.14 12.46 6.32
C ILE A 135 23.84 11.23 5.77
N VAL A 136 24.78 11.45 4.84
CA VAL A 136 25.65 10.44 4.27
C VAL A 136 27.05 10.59 4.85
N THR A 137 27.65 9.48 5.27
CA THR A 137 29.04 9.38 5.73
C THR A 137 29.79 8.31 4.95
N LYS A 138 31.12 8.31 5.04
CA LYS A 138 31.99 7.25 4.49
C LYS A 138 32.67 6.49 5.62
N HIS A 139 32.30 5.24 5.83
CA HIS A 139 32.90 4.34 6.82
C HIS A 139 33.67 3.23 6.10
N ASN A 140 34.98 3.10 6.39
CA ASN A 140 35.86 2.09 5.78
C ASN A 140 35.81 2.05 4.24
N GLY A 141 35.62 3.20 3.60
CA GLY A 141 35.52 3.33 2.14
C GLY A 141 34.10 3.16 1.57
N GLN A 142 33.12 2.74 2.37
CA GLN A 142 31.73 2.55 1.98
C GLN A 142 30.86 3.74 2.39
N LEU A 143 29.99 4.20 1.50
CA LEU A 143 29.01 5.25 1.79
C LEU A 143 27.77 4.66 2.44
N GLN A 144 27.28 5.34 3.48
CA GLN A 144 26.13 4.89 4.24
C GLN A 144 25.26 6.08 4.69
N TRP A 145 23.96 5.83 4.84
CA TRP A 145 23.03 6.75 5.51
C TRP A 145 23.16 6.61 7.03
N GLU A 146 23.48 7.71 7.71
CA GLU A 146 23.54 7.83 9.18
C GLU A 146 22.28 8.44 9.80
N ARG A 147 21.60 9.26 9.00
CA ARG A 147 20.32 9.87 9.33
C ARG A 147 19.45 9.82 8.10
N PHE A 148 18.16 9.56 8.29
CA PHE A 148 17.17 9.67 7.23
C PHE A 148 15.83 10.12 7.81
N VAL A 149 15.30 11.22 7.30
CA VAL A 149 13.94 11.69 7.56
C VAL A 149 13.17 11.59 6.26
N GLY A 150 12.06 10.86 6.28
CA GLY A 150 11.16 10.71 5.14
C GLY A 150 9.75 11.19 5.48
N ALA A 151 9.17 12.01 4.61
CA ALA A 151 7.78 12.44 4.70
C ALA A 151 7.02 12.05 3.44
N ASP A 152 6.06 11.16 3.61
CA ASP A 152 5.27 10.57 2.54
C ASP A 152 3.99 11.36 2.32
N HIS A 153 3.70 11.65 1.05
CA HIS A 153 2.49 12.40 0.69
C HIS A 153 1.22 11.62 0.99
N SER A 154 1.32 10.31 1.18
CA SER A 154 0.23 9.43 1.63
C SER A 154 -0.10 9.55 3.11
N GLN A 155 0.71 10.25 3.92
CA GLN A 155 0.61 10.24 5.39
C GLN A 155 0.30 11.61 6.05
N LEU A 156 0.31 12.72 5.32
CA LEU A 156 -0.04 14.08 5.77
C LEU A 156 -1.52 14.36 6.21
N ALA A 157 -2.30 13.43 6.78
CA ALA A 157 -3.73 13.64 7.05
C ALA A 157 -4.23 13.02 8.35
N ASP A 158 -5.05 13.75 9.10
CA ASP A 158 -5.67 13.33 10.38
C ASP A 158 -7.18 12.97 10.23
N GLY A 159 -7.70 12.99 9.00
CA GLY A 159 -9.12 12.82 8.71
C GLY A 159 -9.55 11.37 8.54
N PHE A 160 -9.33 10.51 9.54
CA PHE A 160 -9.73 9.10 9.55
C PHE A 160 -10.81 8.84 10.60
N VAL A 161 -11.49 7.70 10.52
CA VAL A 161 -12.29 7.20 11.65
C VAL A 161 -11.31 6.69 12.71
N TRP A 162 -11.12 7.50 13.75
CA TRP A 162 -10.35 7.14 14.94
C TRP A 162 -11.22 6.44 15.96
N PRO A 163 -10.71 5.42 16.67
CA PRO A 163 -11.49 4.73 17.68
C PRO A 163 -11.63 5.58 18.95
N SER A 164 -12.85 5.68 19.44
CA SER A 164 -13.20 6.32 20.72
C SER A 164 -12.94 5.40 21.93
N THR A 165 -11.73 4.85 22.05
CA THR A 165 -11.34 3.97 23.15
C THR A 165 -10.16 4.53 23.94
N GLU A 166 -10.16 4.26 25.25
CA GLU A 166 -9.02 4.54 26.13
C GLU A 166 -8.20 3.27 26.43
N ILE A 167 -8.59 2.11 25.89
CA ILE A 167 -7.88 0.85 26.12
C ILE A 167 -6.47 0.93 25.53
N SER A 168 -5.48 0.55 26.36
CA SER A 168 -4.09 0.44 25.91
C SER A 168 -3.97 -0.56 24.76
N GLY A 169 -3.42 -0.12 23.62
CA GLY A 169 -3.34 -0.93 22.40
C GLY A 169 -4.63 -0.99 21.57
N GLY A 170 -5.71 -0.32 22.01
CA GLY A 170 -6.99 -0.29 21.31
C GLY A 170 -6.90 0.24 19.87
N ASP A 171 -6.12 1.30 19.63
CA ASP A 171 -5.91 1.84 18.28
C ASP A 171 -5.31 0.81 17.31
N GLN A 172 -4.29 0.06 17.76
CA GLN A 172 -3.66 -0.97 16.94
C GLN A 172 -4.63 -2.11 16.62
N ALA A 173 -5.38 -2.58 17.63
CA ALA A 173 -6.34 -3.66 17.46
C ALA A 173 -7.53 -3.25 16.58
N PHE A 174 -8.02 -2.02 16.73
CA PHE A 174 -9.05 -1.44 15.86
C PHE A 174 -8.60 -1.37 14.41
N ARG A 175 -7.38 -0.89 14.14
CA ARG A 175 -6.81 -0.86 12.79
C ARG A 175 -6.67 -2.26 12.20
N ALA A 176 -6.28 -3.25 13.00
CA ALA A 176 -6.18 -4.64 12.55
C ALA A 176 -7.54 -5.22 12.15
N MET A 177 -8.59 -4.99 12.97
CA MET A 177 -9.97 -5.37 12.61
C MET A 177 -10.39 -4.71 11.30
N ARG A 178 -10.18 -3.39 11.19
CA ARG A 178 -10.51 -2.63 9.97
C ARG A 178 -9.72 -3.09 8.75
N GLN A 179 -8.47 -3.51 8.92
CA GLN A 179 -7.67 -4.08 7.84
C GLN A 179 -8.24 -5.42 7.38
N ALA A 180 -8.61 -6.32 8.30
CA ALA A 180 -9.29 -7.58 7.96
C ALA A 180 -10.60 -7.31 7.20
N MET A 181 -11.38 -6.32 7.65
CA MET A 181 -12.60 -5.90 6.95
C MET A 181 -12.31 -5.46 5.51
N MET A 182 -11.28 -4.64 5.31
CA MET A 182 -10.91 -4.11 3.99
C MET A 182 -10.38 -5.21 3.06
N ASN A 183 -9.73 -6.22 3.63
CA ASN A 183 -9.25 -7.39 2.92
C ASN A 183 -10.35 -8.44 2.63
N LEU A 184 -11.60 -8.16 3.02
CA LEU A 184 -12.74 -9.09 2.94
C LEU A 184 -12.54 -10.40 3.72
N ASP A 185 -11.68 -10.38 4.73
CA ASP A 185 -11.48 -11.49 5.67
C ASP A 185 -12.52 -11.40 6.80
N HIS A 186 -13.77 -11.75 6.44
CA HIS A 186 -14.94 -11.51 7.27
C HIS A 186 -14.92 -12.27 8.59
N ASP A 187 -14.50 -13.54 8.58
CA ASP A 187 -14.45 -14.37 9.79
C ASP A 187 -13.38 -13.84 10.76
N ARG A 188 -12.22 -13.39 10.26
CA ARG A 188 -11.20 -12.74 11.10
C ARG A 188 -11.66 -11.39 11.63
N ALA A 189 -12.32 -10.58 10.80
CA ALA A 189 -12.88 -9.30 11.23
C ALA A 189 -13.93 -9.48 12.35
N LEU A 190 -14.77 -10.51 12.25
CA LEU A 190 -15.72 -10.89 13.29
C LEU A 190 -15.00 -11.26 14.59
N ALA A 191 -14.03 -12.19 14.54
CA ALA A 191 -13.31 -12.64 15.73
C ALA A 191 -12.56 -11.49 16.45
N MET A 192 -11.97 -10.58 15.68
CA MET A 192 -11.36 -9.36 16.23
C MET A 192 -12.40 -8.45 16.87
N SER A 193 -13.55 -8.24 16.21
CA SER A 193 -14.66 -7.45 16.73
C SER A 193 -15.21 -8.01 18.04
N ASP A 194 -15.41 -9.33 18.14
CA ASP A 194 -15.85 -10.01 19.35
C ASP A 194 -14.86 -9.78 20.51
N SER A 195 -13.56 -9.94 20.24
CA SER A 195 -12.51 -9.71 21.22
C SER A 195 -12.46 -8.25 21.71
N LEU A 196 -12.69 -7.29 20.81
CA LEU A 196 -12.73 -5.86 21.15
C LEU A 196 -13.96 -5.51 22.00
N VAL A 197 -15.13 -6.07 21.68
CA VAL A 197 -16.36 -5.88 22.46
C VAL A 197 -16.25 -6.51 23.85
N GLU A 198 -15.57 -7.66 23.98
CA GLU A 198 -15.29 -8.26 25.28
C GLU A 198 -14.35 -7.37 26.12
N ALA A 199 -13.32 -6.80 25.50
CA ALA A 199 -12.35 -5.93 26.16
C ALA A 199 -12.97 -4.57 26.57
N ASP A 200 -13.82 -3.98 25.73
CA ASP A 200 -14.56 -2.75 25.99
C ASP A 200 -16.05 -2.90 25.63
N PRO A 201 -16.90 -3.31 26.58
CA PRO A 201 -18.32 -3.45 26.34
C PRO A 201 -19.05 -2.14 26.05
N ASN A 202 -18.41 -0.96 26.12
CA ASN A 202 -19.00 0.33 25.79
C ASN A 202 -18.42 0.95 24.51
N TRP A 203 -17.55 0.24 23.79
CA TRP A 203 -16.94 0.74 22.57
C TRP A 203 -17.83 0.49 21.35
N ALA A 204 -18.51 1.54 20.86
CA ALA A 204 -19.44 1.43 19.74
C ALA A 204 -18.80 0.87 18.46
N SER A 205 -17.64 1.39 18.05
CA SER A 205 -16.98 1.00 16.81
C SER A 205 -16.22 -0.33 16.90
N ALA A 206 -16.10 -0.94 18.09
CA ALA A 206 -15.66 -2.33 18.25
C ALA A 206 -16.58 -3.32 17.52
N HIS A 207 -17.86 -2.97 17.30
CA HIS A 207 -18.85 -3.78 16.59
C HIS A 207 -18.72 -3.75 15.05
N LEU A 208 -17.80 -2.99 14.46
CA LEU A 208 -17.73 -2.83 12.99
C LEU A 208 -17.46 -4.15 12.25
N GLY A 209 -16.63 -5.04 12.80
CA GLY A 209 -16.38 -6.35 12.21
C GLY A 209 -17.63 -7.26 12.24
N GLN A 210 -18.37 -7.29 13.36
CA GLN A 210 -19.68 -7.96 13.44
C GLN A 210 -20.68 -7.42 12.42
N LEU A 211 -20.79 -6.09 12.31
CA LEU A 211 -21.69 -5.44 11.35
C LEU A 211 -21.37 -5.83 9.91
N GLN A 212 -20.09 -5.80 9.53
CA GLN A 212 -19.66 -6.24 8.21
C GLN A 212 -19.95 -7.72 7.99
N TYR A 213 -19.63 -8.57 8.96
CA TYR A 213 -19.82 -10.00 8.85
C TYR A 213 -21.28 -10.33 8.51
N TYR A 214 -22.22 -9.88 9.34
CA TYR A 214 -23.64 -10.16 9.14
C TYR A 214 -24.19 -9.52 7.86
N TRP A 215 -23.69 -8.35 7.47
CA TRP A 215 -24.02 -7.72 6.19
C TRP A 215 -23.65 -8.63 4.99
N PHE A 216 -22.41 -9.12 4.93
CA PHE A 216 -21.95 -9.96 3.82
C PHE A 216 -22.56 -11.36 3.83
N LYS A 217 -22.85 -11.92 5.01
CA LYS A 217 -23.58 -13.20 5.15
C LYS A 217 -25.08 -13.06 4.87
N LYS A 218 -25.59 -11.83 4.69
CA LYS A 218 -27.02 -11.51 4.54
C LYS A 218 -27.86 -11.99 5.72
N ASP A 219 -27.26 -11.99 6.91
CA ASP A 219 -27.94 -12.31 8.17
C ASP A 219 -28.59 -11.05 8.72
N VAL A 220 -29.89 -10.90 8.46
CA VAL A 220 -30.67 -9.70 8.80
C VAL A 220 -30.82 -9.56 10.31
N ASP A 221 -31.05 -10.67 11.03
CA ASP A 221 -31.28 -10.65 12.47
C ASP A 221 -29.97 -10.38 13.22
N GLY A 222 -28.87 -11.02 12.81
CA GLY A 222 -27.53 -10.76 13.33
C GLY A 222 -27.10 -9.31 13.10
N LEU A 223 -27.33 -8.78 11.90
CA LEU A 223 -27.03 -7.38 11.57
C LEU A 223 -27.84 -6.41 12.44
N ALA A 224 -29.14 -6.65 12.61
CA ALA A 224 -29.99 -5.80 13.43
C ALA A 224 -29.56 -5.82 14.91
N ALA A 225 -29.21 -7.00 15.44
CA ALA A 225 -28.72 -7.15 16.81
C ALA A 225 -27.37 -6.44 17.03
N ALA A 226 -26.40 -6.66 16.13
CA ALA A 226 -25.09 -5.99 16.19
C ALA A 226 -25.23 -4.46 16.07
N LYS A 227 -26.12 -3.99 15.18
CA LYS A 227 -26.40 -2.55 15.01
C LYS A 227 -27.04 -1.95 16.24
N ALA A 228 -28.05 -2.60 16.83
CA ALA A 228 -28.66 -2.14 18.07
C ALA A 228 -27.63 -2.07 19.22
N ALA A 229 -26.77 -3.09 19.33
CA ALA A 229 -25.70 -3.11 20.31
C ALA A 229 -24.72 -1.93 20.11
N ALA A 230 -24.26 -1.68 18.89
CA ALA A 230 -23.35 -0.57 18.58
C ALA A 230 -24.00 0.80 18.85
N LEU A 231 -25.25 1.00 18.41
CA LEU A 231 -25.96 2.27 18.56
C LEU A 231 -26.27 2.61 20.02
N SER A 232 -26.40 1.60 20.90
CA SER A 232 -26.59 1.82 22.35
C SER A 232 -25.35 2.37 23.07
N LYS A 233 -24.20 2.45 22.37
CA LYS A 233 -22.88 2.80 22.93
C LYS A 233 -22.31 4.11 22.37
N LEU A 234 -23.15 4.94 21.75
CA LEU A 234 -22.71 6.14 21.03
C LEU A 234 -22.29 7.31 21.92
N ASP A 235 -22.55 7.27 23.23
CA ASP A 235 -22.30 8.40 24.14
C ASP A 235 -20.85 8.92 24.10
N HIS A 236 -19.89 8.06 23.78
CA HIS A 236 -18.46 8.41 23.65
C HIS A 236 -17.94 8.33 22.21
N ALA A 237 -18.76 7.90 21.25
CA ALA A 237 -18.37 7.76 19.86
C ALA A 237 -18.18 9.13 19.19
N SER A 238 -17.17 9.23 18.34
CA SER A 238 -17.05 10.36 17.43
C SER A 238 -18.19 10.35 16.41
N ARG A 239 -18.50 11.51 15.81
CA ARG A 239 -19.48 11.59 14.72
C ARG A 239 -19.11 10.73 13.52
N ALA A 240 -17.81 10.54 13.26
CA ALA A 240 -17.34 9.68 12.18
C ALA A 240 -17.68 8.21 12.45
N GLU A 241 -17.47 7.73 13.68
CA GLU A 241 -17.85 6.38 14.11
C GLU A 241 -19.36 6.19 14.06
N GLU A 242 -20.12 7.15 14.59
CA GLU A 242 -21.59 7.10 14.59
C GLU A 242 -22.14 6.91 13.17
N HIS A 243 -21.76 7.79 12.23
CA HIS A 243 -22.24 7.71 10.86
C HIS A 243 -21.76 6.43 10.15
N LEU A 244 -20.54 5.96 10.40
CA LEU A 244 -20.07 4.69 9.85
C LEU A 244 -20.92 3.51 10.37
N ILE A 245 -21.24 3.46 11.67
CA ILE A 245 -22.11 2.42 12.25
C ILE A 245 -23.51 2.50 11.65
N ARG A 246 -24.10 3.70 11.56
CA ARG A 246 -25.44 3.91 11.00
C ARG A 246 -25.54 3.47 9.54
N SER A 247 -24.44 3.57 8.78
CA SER A 247 -24.38 3.17 7.37
C SER A 247 -24.57 1.69 7.10
N TYR A 248 -24.49 0.82 8.11
CA TYR A 248 -24.87 -0.58 7.98
C TYR A 248 -26.40 -0.70 8.07
N ASP A 249 -27.10 -0.23 7.03
CA ASP A 249 -28.56 -0.20 6.96
C ASP A 249 -29.09 -1.02 5.77
N PRO A 250 -30.20 -1.77 5.89
CA PRO A 250 -30.82 -2.42 4.73
C PRO A 250 -31.24 -1.43 3.62
N ASP A 251 -31.63 -0.21 3.98
CA ASP A 251 -31.99 0.84 3.02
C ASP A 251 -30.74 1.51 2.43
N ARG A 252 -30.58 1.38 1.11
CA ARG A 252 -29.43 1.91 0.37
C ARG A 252 -29.28 3.43 0.48
N GLU A 253 -30.38 4.17 0.44
CA GLU A 253 -30.32 5.63 0.50
C GLU A 253 -29.86 6.09 1.88
N ILE A 254 -30.31 5.41 2.94
CA ILE A 254 -29.78 5.63 4.29
C ILE A 254 -28.28 5.33 4.32
N ARG A 255 -27.83 4.19 3.79
CA ARG A 255 -26.39 3.85 3.75
C ARG A 255 -25.57 4.94 3.09
N ILE A 256 -25.99 5.41 1.90
CA ILE A 256 -25.28 6.44 1.14
C ILE A 256 -25.25 7.76 1.90
N GLN A 257 -26.37 8.18 2.51
CA GLN A 257 -26.43 9.41 3.28
C GLN A 257 -25.49 9.35 4.49
N GLU A 258 -25.50 8.25 5.23
CA GLU A 258 -24.65 8.06 6.40
C GLU A 258 -23.17 8.01 6.01
N LEU A 259 -22.80 7.33 4.91
CA LEU A 259 -21.42 7.33 4.40
C LEU A 259 -20.97 8.72 3.95
N ARG A 260 -21.85 9.52 3.34
CA ARG A 260 -21.54 10.93 3.02
C ARG A 260 -21.27 11.74 4.27
N SER A 261 -22.09 11.59 5.31
CA SER A 261 -21.88 12.26 6.60
C SER A 261 -20.58 11.79 7.27
N ALA A 262 -20.27 10.49 7.24
CA ALA A 262 -19.02 9.95 7.74
C ALA A 262 -17.81 10.56 7.00
N MET A 263 -17.87 10.72 5.68
CA MET A 263 -16.82 11.39 4.90
C MET A 263 -16.63 12.86 5.27
N MET A 264 -17.65 13.56 5.81
CA MET A 264 -17.46 14.94 6.28
C MET A 264 -16.55 15.00 7.52
N PHE A 265 -16.61 13.98 8.38
CA PHE A 265 -15.81 13.91 9.61
C PHE A 265 -14.49 13.14 9.43
N ALA A 266 -14.43 12.23 8.45
CA ALA A 266 -13.25 11.43 8.13
C ALA A 266 -12.98 11.43 6.61
N PRO A 267 -12.61 12.60 6.03
CA PRO A 267 -12.55 12.78 4.57
C PRO A 267 -11.46 11.99 3.86
N ASN A 268 -10.47 11.49 4.60
CA ASN A 268 -9.33 10.76 4.06
C ASN A 268 -9.41 9.25 4.31
N ASP A 269 -10.49 8.78 4.95
CA ASP A 269 -10.63 7.38 5.29
C ASP A 269 -11.00 6.52 4.05
N PRO A 270 -10.13 5.58 3.62
CA PRO A 270 -10.37 4.79 2.42
C PRO A 270 -11.56 3.85 2.58
N MET A 271 -11.84 3.36 3.80
CA MET A 271 -12.91 2.40 4.04
C MET A 271 -14.28 3.02 3.78
N ILE A 272 -14.52 4.24 4.26
CA ILE A 272 -15.78 4.94 4.02
C ILE A 272 -15.99 5.14 2.51
N ARG A 273 -14.94 5.51 1.78
CA ARG A 273 -14.99 5.72 0.32
C ARG A 273 -15.28 4.42 -0.43
N ILE A 274 -14.72 3.31 0.01
CA ILE A 274 -14.96 1.99 -0.58
C ILE A 274 -16.38 1.52 -0.28
N TRP A 275 -16.84 1.61 0.97
CA TRP A 275 -18.24 1.29 1.32
C TRP A 275 -19.24 2.17 0.58
N TYR A 276 -18.91 3.44 0.35
CA TYR A 276 -19.69 4.32 -0.51
C TYR A 276 -19.77 3.77 -1.93
N ALA A 277 -18.62 3.46 -2.54
CA ALA A 277 -18.53 2.98 -3.91
C ALA A 277 -19.22 1.61 -4.14
N PHE A 278 -19.18 0.72 -3.14
CA PHE A 278 -19.94 -0.53 -3.15
C PHE A 278 -21.44 -0.30 -3.34
N ASN A 279 -21.98 0.77 -2.73
CA ASN A 279 -23.39 1.08 -2.73
C ASN A 279 -23.78 2.05 -3.85
N GLU A 280 -22.87 2.87 -4.34
CA GLU A 280 -23.15 3.85 -5.39
C GLU A 280 -23.50 3.17 -6.73
N THR A 281 -24.58 3.65 -7.36
CA THR A 281 -25.13 3.16 -8.64
C THR A 281 -24.53 3.91 -9.81
N ASP A 282 -24.19 5.19 -9.62
CA ASP A 282 -23.40 5.96 -10.58
C ASP A 282 -21.93 5.52 -10.47
N LYS A 283 -21.49 4.67 -11.40
CA LYS A 283 -20.19 3.99 -11.30
C LYS A 283 -19.04 4.92 -11.64
N GLU A 284 -19.29 5.97 -12.41
CA GLU A 284 -18.37 7.07 -12.64
C GLU A 284 -18.15 7.88 -11.34
N LEU A 285 -19.22 8.21 -10.62
CA LEU A 285 -19.12 8.85 -9.31
C LEU A 285 -18.43 7.95 -8.28
N ALA A 286 -18.74 6.65 -8.27
CA ALA A 286 -18.06 5.67 -7.42
C ALA A 286 -16.54 5.68 -7.67
N ARG A 287 -16.14 5.68 -8.95
CA ARG A 287 -14.73 5.79 -9.36
C ARG A 287 -14.11 7.09 -8.89
N ASP A 288 -14.77 8.23 -9.07
CA ASP A 288 -14.25 9.53 -8.62
C ASP A 288 -14.03 9.58 -7.10
N VAL A 289 -14.94 8.99 -6.32
CA VAL A 289 -14.83 8.91 -4.86
C VAL A 289 -13.66 8.03 -4.43
N VAL A 290 -13.43 6.89 -5.09
CA VAL A 290 -12.33 5.96 -4.80
C VAL A 290 -10.99 6.49 -5.30
N GLN A 291 -10.97 7.23 -6.42
CA GLN A 291 -9.78 7.91 -6.94
C GLN A 291 -9.16 8.84 -5.90
N LEU A 292 -9.97 9.52 -5.08
CA LEU A 292 -9.48 10.34 -3.98
C LEU A 292 -8.76 9.52 -2.90
N ALA A 293 -9.24 8.30 -2.61
CA ALA A 293 -8.54 7.38 -1.72
C ALA A 293 -7.23 6.89 -2.37
N TRP A 294 -7.25 6.55 -3.66
CA TRP A 294 -6.08 6.03 -4.37
C TRP A 294 -4.98 7.07 -4.57
N ASN A 295 -5.32 8.32 -4.89
CA ASN A 295 -4.35 9.42 -4.96
C ASN A 295 -3.56 9.58 -3.65
N ARG A 296 -4.14 9.10 -2.56
CA ARG A 296 -3.57 9.18 -1.23
C ARG A 296 -2.91 7.89 -0.78
N LEU A 297 -3.52 6.74 -1.07
CA LEU A 297 -3.10 5.41 -0.63
C LEU A 297 -3.06 4.46 -1.83
N PRO A 298 -2.20 4.72 -2.83
CA PRO A 298 -2.16 3.97 -4.08
C PRO A 298 -1.73 2.50 -3.91
N GLN A 299 -1.15 2.14 -2.77
CA GLN A 299 -0.78 0.78 -2.39
C GLN A 299 -1.88 0.04 -1.60
N ASN A 300 -2.96 0.73 -1.21
CA ASN A 300 -4.02 0.11 -0.42
C ASN A 300 -4.77 -0.94 -1.24
N GLY A 301 -4.77 -2.18 -0.76
CA GLY A 301 -5.32 -3.31 -1.49
C GLY A 301 -6.79 -3.19 -1.83
N ALA A 302 -7.62 -2.82 -0.86
CA ALA A 302 -9.06 -2.66 -1.05
C ALA A 302 -9.45 -1.50 -1.98
N VAL A 303 -8.67 -0.40 -1.96
CA VAL A 303 -8.83 0.71 -2.90
C VAL A 303 -8.57 0.23 -4.33
N ASN A 304 -7.46 -0.47 -4.53
CA ASN A 304 -7.11 -1.04 -5.82
C ASN A 304 -8.12 -2.11 -6.27
N ASN A 305 -8.60 -2.95 -5.35
CA ASN A 305 -9.62 -3.95 -5.67
C ASN A 305 -10.89 -3.29 -6.22
N MET A 306 -11.41 -2.28 -5.52
CA MET A 306 -12.58 -1.52 -5.96
C MET A 306 -12.35 -0.83 -7.32
N MET A 307 -11.20 -0.18 -7.52
CA MET A 307 -10.85 0.43 -8.80
C MET A 307 -10.77 -0.61 -9.93
N GLY A 308 -10.19 -1.78 -9.67
CA GLY A 308 -10.09 -2.89 -10.60
C GLY A 308 -11.45 -3.33 -11.12
N TYR A 309 -12.38 -3.64 -10.22
CA TYR A 309 -13.76 -4.00 -10.60
C TYR A 309 -14.52 -2.84 -11.26
N LEU A 310 -14.35 -1.58 -10.81
CA LEU A 310 -14.99 -0.43 -11.48
C LEU A 310 -14.50 -0.30 -12.94
N TYR A 311 -13.21 -0.44 -13.18
CA TYR A 311 -12.66 -0.38 -14.54
C TYR A 311 -13.05 -1.60 -15.39
N MET A 312 -13.05 -2.80 -14.81
CA MET A 312 -13.39 -4.05 -15.50
C MET A 312 -14.88 -4.16 -15.84
N ASP A 313 -15.75 -3.95 -14.85
CA ASP A 313 -17.16 -4.30 -14.95
C ASP A 313 -18.02 -3.16 -15.49
N HIS A 314 -17.61 -1.91 -15.27
CA HIS A 314 -18.43 -0.74 -15.58
C HIS A 314 -17.81 0.13 -16.66
N LEU A 315 -16.54 0.52 -16.50
CA LEU A 315 -15.88 1.42 -17.44
C LEU A 315 -15.26 0.72 -18.66
N LYS A 316 -15.17 -0.62 -18.61
CA LYS A 316 -14.66 -1.50 -19.69
C LYS A 316 -13.24 -1.14 -20.14
N ASP A 317 -12.41 -0.69 -19.21
CA ASP A 317 -10.99 -0.37 -19.42
C ASP A 317 -10.12 -1.47 -18.79
N MET A 318 -9.84 -2.51 -19.58
CA MET A 318 -9.12 -3.69 -19.10
C MET A 318 -7.66 -3.38 -18.73
N ASP A 319 -7.04 -2.40 -19.36
CA ASP A 319 -5.65 -2.01 -19.07
C ASP A 319 -5.57 -1.36 -17.68
N LYS A 320 -6.51 -0.46 -17.36
CA LYS A 320 -6.59 0.12 -16.01
C LYS A 320 -7.04 -0.89 -14.97
N ALA A 321 -7.96 -1.80 -15.31
CA ALA A 321 -8.34 -2.89 -14.41
C ALA A 321 -7.12 -3.73 -14.05
N GLN A 322 -6.31 -4.13 -15.04
CA GLN A 322 -5.08 -4.88 -14.83
C GLN A 322 -4.11 -4.15 -13.91
N LEU A 323 -3.85 -2.87 -14.17
CA LEU A 323 -2.99 -2.03 -13.33
C LEU A 323 -3.40 -2.14 -11.85
N HIS A 324 -4.69 -2.00 -11.55
CA HIS A 324 -5.16 -2.02 -10.17
C HIS A 324 -5.07 -3.41 -9.52
N PHE A 325 -5.40 -4.50 -10.23
CA PHE A 325 -5.20 -5.83 -9.67
C PHE A 325 -3.70 -6.16 -9.46
N GLU A 326 -2.83 -5.72 -10.37
CA GLU A 326 -1.37 -5.85 -10.23
C GLU A 326 -0.83 -5.04 -9.04
N LEU A 327 -1.31 -3.81 -8.84
CA LEU A 327 -0.96 -2.99 -7.67
C LEU A 327 -1.41 -3.66 -6.37
N PHE A 328 -2.61 -4.26 -6.35
CA PHE A 328 -3.11 -4.93 -5.16
C PHE A 328 -2.20 -6.10 -4.78
N ILE A 329 -1.95 -7.04 -5.70
CA ILE A 329 -1.18 -8.26 -5.41
C ILE A 329 0.29 -7.96 -5.09
N ARG A 330 0.91 -6.96 -5.74
CA ARG A 330 2.32 -6.61 -5.49
C ARG A 330 2.53 -5.93 -4.14
N ALA A 331 1.65 -4.98 -3.79
CA ALA A 331 1.77 -4.27 -2.51
C ALA A 331 1.22 -5.07 -1.32
N ASN A 332 0.39 -6.08 -1.57
CA ASN A 332 -0.27 -6.89 -0.53
C ASN A 332 -0.21 -8.39 -0.88
N PRO A 333 1.01 -8.96 -1.06
CA PRO A 333 1.18 -10.34 -1.54
C PRO A 333 0.74 -11.40 -0.53
N ASP A 334 0.44 -11.01 0.71
CA ASP A 334 -0.06 -11.87 1.78
C ASP A 334 -1.60 -11.80 1.93
N VAL A 335 -2.29 -11.02 1.09
CA VAL A 335 -3.74 -10.88 1.14
C VAL A 335 -4.40 -11.87 0.16
N THR A 336 -5.08 -12.87 0.70
CA THR A 336 -5.78 -13.91 -0.07
C THR A 336 -6.72 -13.33 -1.14
N ASN A 337 -7.48 -12.28 -0.79
CA ASN A 337 -8.40 -11.62 -1.69
C ASN A 337 -7.72 -11.04 -2.95
N ALA A 338 -6.45 -10.65 -2.88
CA ALA A 338 -5.73 -10.13 -4.04
C ALA A 338 -5.64 -11.17 -5.16
N TYR A 339 -5.43 -12.44 -4.79
CA TYR A 339 -5.36 -13.55 -5.72
C TYR A 339 -6.75 -13.94 -6.25
N ASP A 340 -7.78 -14.00 -5.39
CA ASP A 340 -9.15 -14.28 -5.85
C ASP A 340 -9.62 -13.21 -6.87
N SER A 341 -9.45 -11.93 -6.54
CA SER A 341 -9.87 -10.84 -7.42
C SER A 341 -9.06 -10.77 -8.72
N TYR A 342 -7.76 -11.07 -8.69
CA TYR A 342 -6.98 -11.15 -9.94
C TYR A 342 -7.36 -12.38 -10.79
N GLY A 343 -7.83 -13.45 -10.16
CA GLY A 343 -8.48 -14.57 -10.83
C GLY A 343 -9.72 -14.14 -11.62
N ASP A 344 -10.59 -13.33 -11.01
CA ASP A 344 -11.80 -12.79 -11.67
C ASP A 344 -11.41 -11.97 -12.92
N PHE A 345 -10.36 -11.15 -12.82
CA PHE A 345 -9.81 -10.41 -13.96
C PHE A 345 -9.34 -11.33 -15.09
N TYR A 346 -8.59 -12.38 -14.79
CA TYR A 346 -8.14 -13.31 -15.82
C TYR A 346 -9.30 -14.09 -16.45
N VAL A 347 -10.36 -14.38 -15.71
CA VAL A 347 -11.60 -14.92 -16.29
C VAL A 347 -12.22 -13.92 -17.27
N ALA A 348 -12.32 -12.64 -16.90
CA ALA A 348 -12.83 -11.59 -17.77
C ALA A 348 -11.99 -11.40 -19.04
N GLN A 349 -10.67 -11.64 -18.96
CA GLN A 349 -9.76 -11.65 -20.11
C GLN A 349 -9.86 -12.94 -20.96
N GLY A 350 -10.54 -13.98 -20.48
CA GLY A 350 -10.59 -15.31 -21.10
C GLY A 350 -9.34 -16.16 -20.90
N ASN A 351 -8.49 -15.80 -19.94
CA ASN A 351 -7.26 -16.52 -19.60
C ASN A 351 -7.49 -17.52 -18.44
N ASN A 352 -8.18 -18.62 -18.73
CA ASN A 352 -8.54 -19.64 -17.74
C ASN A 352 -7.32 -20.23 -17.00
N VAL A 353 -6.17 -20.36 -17.68
CA VAL A 353 -4.96 -20.94 -17.09
C VAL A 353 -4.47 -20.07 -15.94
N LYS A 354 -4.31 -18.75 -16.19
CA LYS A 354 -3.89 -17.82 -15.13
C LYS A 354 -4.96 -17.62 -14.06
N ALA A 355 -6.23 -17.57 -14.45
CA ALA A 355 -7.33 -17.47 -13.49
C ALA A 355 -7.31 -18.65 -12.50
N LYS A 356 -7.13 -19.88 -13.00
CA LYS A 356 -7.02 -21.08 -12.17
C LYS A 356 -5.82 -21.04 -11.24
N GLU A 357 -4.67 -20.58 -11.72
CA GLU A 357 -3.47 -20.39 -10.90
C GLU A 357 -3.74 -19.43 -9.73
N MET A 358 -4.35 -18.27 -10.01
CA MET A 358 -4.65 -17.26 -8.98
C MET A 358 -5.66 -17.79 -7.94
N TYR A 359 -6.76 -18.40 -8.37
CA TYR A 359 -7.76 -18.94 -7.46
C TYR A 359 -7.21 -20.08 -6.57
N LEU A 360 -6.38 -20.97 -7.14
CA LEU A 360 -5.74 -22.02 -6.35
C LEU A 360 -4.72 -21.43 -5.37
N LYS A 361 -4.04 -20.35 -5.74
CA LYS A 361 -3.14 -19.65 -4.82
C LYS A 361 -3.90 -19.03 -3.65
N ALA A 362 -5.05 -18.40 -3.91
CA ALA A 362 -5.92 -17.90 -2.85
C ALA A 362 -6.31 -19.02 -1.86
N TYR A 363 -6.77 -20.16 -2.38
CA TYR A 363 -7.13 -21.31 -1.54
C TYR A 363 -5.94 -21.95 -0.79
N GLU A 364 -4.75 -21.95 -1.40
CA GLU A 364 -3.51 -22.42 -0.73
C GLU A 364 -3.15 -21.54 0.46
N MET A 365 -3.32 -20.22 0.32
CA MET A 365 -3.02 -19.25 1.37
C MET A 365 -4.02 -19.34 2.53
N ASP A 366 -5.30 -19.56 2.22
CA ASP A 366 -6.36 -19.74 3.20
C ASP A 366 -7.43 -20.71 2.69
N ASN A 367 -7.49 -21.89 3.31
CA ASN A 367 -8.38 -22.97 2.90
C ASN A 367 -9.87 -22.71 3.23
N SER A 368 -10.20 -21.61 3.90
CA SER A 368 -11.57 -21.15 4.07
C SER A 368 -12.14 -20.51 2.79
N TRP A 369 -11.28 -20.14 1.82
CA TRP A 369 -11.67 -19.57 0.53
C TRP A 369 -12.17 -20.65 -0.46
N THR A 370 -13.16 -21.43 -0.04
CA THR A 370 -13.71 -22.54 -0.85
C THR A 370 -14.32 -22.04 -2.15
N ALA A 371 -14.86 -20.82 -2.17
CA ALA A 371 -15.38 -20.18 -3.38
C ALA A 371 -14.30 -20.04 -4.47
N SER A 372 -13.06 -19.68 -4.10
CA SER A 372 -11.95 -19.61 -5.07
C SER A 372 -11.63 -20.99 -5.63
N LYS A 373 -11.59 -22.03 -4.79
CA LYS A 373 -11.41 -23.41 -5.25
C LYS A 373 -12.51 -23.84 -6.23
N GLU A 374 -13.77 -23.55 -5.92
CA GLU A 374 -14.91 -23.84 -6.80
C GLU A 374 -14.80 -23.09 -8.14
N LYS A 375 -14.43 -21.80 -8.12
CA LYS A 375 -14.14 -21.02 -9.33
C LYS A 375 -13.04 -21.71 -10.16
N ALA A 376 -11.94 -22.15 -9.54
CA ALA A 376 -10.84 -22.85 -10.21
C ALA A 376 -11.25 -24.18 -10.87
N GLU A 377 -12.12 -24.94 -10.20
CA GLU A 377 -12.63 -26.24 -10.69
C GLU A 377 -13.64 -26.09 -11.83
N ALA A 378 -14.37 -24.97 -11.88
CA ALA A 378 -15.33 -24.66 -12.93
C ALA A 378 -14.69 -24.21 -14.25
N LEU A 379 -13.41 -23.79 -14.23
CA LEU A 379 -12.68 -23.36 -15.43
C LEU A 379 -12.23 -24.56 -16.26
N LYS A 380 -12.53 -24.50 -17.56
CA LYS A 380 -12.16 -25.53 -18.56
C LYS A 380 -10.74 -25.37 -19.06
#